data_AF-A0A830CLS5-F1
#
_entry.id   AF-A0A830CLS5-F1
#
_cell.length_a   1.000
_cell.length_b   1.000
_cell.length_c   1.000
_cell.angle_alpha   90.00
_cell.angle_beta   90.00
_cell.angle_gamma   90.00
#
_symmetry.space_group_name_H-M   'P 1'
#
loop_
_entity.id
_entity.type
_entity.pdbx_description
1 polymer ?
#
loop_
_entity_poly.entity_id
_entity_poly.type
_entity_poly.pdbx_seq_one_letter_code
_entity_poly.pdbx_strand_id
1 'polypeptide(L)'
;MSETFTGKFVITFIDSGGFVDYPPLIAVNAGAVGFIAAHNDLVHVKPSLPTILVSYEVGSAIVAYVNKRGIPRMQLKVDQICDSKYLTARIPRFSSRGPSSITPTILKPDITAPGVAVMAMGLIGECVMDSGTSFSTPHVAAIVAMLI
;
A
#
# COMPACT_ATOMS: atom_id res chain seq x y z
N MET A 1 -17.52 14.59 -22.91
CA MET A 1 -16.51 14.00 -23.81
C MET A 1 -15.94 12.79 -23.09
N SER A 2 -16.30 11.58 -23.51
CA SER A 2 -15.77 10.35 -22.93
C SER A 2 -14.37 10.11 -23.50
N GLU A 3 -13.35 10.66 -22.85
CA GLU A 3 -11.99 10.25 -23.16
C GLU A 3 -11.82 8.81 -22.70
N THR A 4 -11.76 7.88 -23.66
CA THR A 4 -11.46 6.48 -23.39
C THR A 4 -9.99 6.38 -22.98
N PHE A 5 -9.73 5.80 -21.80
CA PHE A 5 -8.38 5.57 -21.28
C PHE A 5 -7.75 4.31 -21.88
N THR A 6 -8.28 3.82 -23.01
CA THR A 6 -7.87 2.61 -23.71
C THR A 6 -6.36 2.61 -23.99
N GLY A 7 -5.65 1.62 -23.44
CA GLY A 7 -4.22 1.47 -23.66
C GLY A 7 -3.33 2.41 -22.84
N LYS A 8 -3.90 3.19 -21.90
CA LYS A 8 -3.17 4.18 -21.10
C LYS A 8 -3.08 3.77 -19.62
N PHE A 9 -2.08 4.30 -18.94
CA PHE A 9 -2.00 4.29 -17.48
C PHE A 9 -2.71 5.52 -16.92
N VAL A 10 -3.47 5.33 -15.84
CA VAL A 10 -4.18 6.42 -15.16
C VAL A 10 -3.52 6.66 -13.80
N ILE A 11 -3.30 7.93 -13.45
CA ILE A 11 -2.80 8.34 -12.13
C ILE A 11 -3.92 9.02 -11.35
N THR A 12 -4.06 8.70 -10.06
CA THR A 12 -4.94 9.42 -9.14
C THR A 12 -4.25 9.66 -7.80
N PHE A 13 -4.71 10.69 -7.10
CA PHE A 13 -4.35 10.97 -5.72
C PHE A 13 -5.49 10.47 -4.84
N ILE A 14 -5.17 9.53 -3.94
CA ILE A 14 -6.17 8.91 -3.07
C ILE A 14 -6.07 9.57 -1.71
N ASP A 15 -7.12 10.22 -1.26
CA ASP A 15 -7.18 10.83 0.06
C ASP A 15 -7.14 9.77 1.17
N SER A 16 -6.74 10.21 2.38
CA SER A 16 -6.60 9.41 3.60
C SER A 16 -7.82 8.58 4.07
N GLY A 17 -8.97 8.70 3.40
CA GLY A 17 -10.18 7.91 3.67
C GLY A 17 -10.81 7.27 2.43
N GLY A 18 -10.16 7.37 1.27
CA GLY A 18 -10.64 6.80 0.02
C GLY A 18 -10.38 5.29 -0.03
N PHE A 19 -11.36 4.52 -0.50
CA PHE A 19 -11.14 3.12 -0.85
C PHE A 19 -10.18 3.04 -2.04
N VAL A 20 -8.99 2.53 -1.80
CA VAL A 20 -7.93 2.32 -2.80
C VAL A 20 -8.36 1.40 -3.96
N ASP A 21 -9.39 0.59 -3.77
CA ASP A 21 -9.89 -0.37 -4.78
C ASP A 21 -10.91 0.23 -5.77
N TYR A 22 -11.59 1.33 -5.40
CA TYR A 22 -12.65 1.91 -6.25
C TYR A 22 -12.11 2.66 -7.49
N PRO A 23 -11.04 3.49 -7.37
CA PRO A 23 -10.45 4.16 -8.53
C PRO A 23 -9.87 3.21 -9.60
N PRO A 24 -9.17 2.11 -9.24
CA PRO A 24 -8.77 1.09 -10.21
C PRO A 24 -9.94 0.48 -10.98
N LEU A 25 -11.07 0.19 -10.31
CA LEU A 25 -12.26 -0.39 -10.96
C LEU A 25 -12.84 0.53 -12.04
N ILE A 26 -12.93 1.83 -11.75
CA ILE A 26 -13.38 2.82 -12.74
C ILE A 26 -12.41 2.89 -13.92
N ALA A 27 -11.10 2.85 -13.65
CA ALA A 27 -10.07 2.87 -14.68
C ALA A 27 -10.17 1.63 -15.60
N VAL A 28 -10.43 0.43 -15.04
CA VAL A 28 -10.70 -0.80 -15.82
C VAL A 28 -11.85 -0.57 -16.78
N ASN A 29 -12.99 -0.09 -16.26
CA ASN A 29 -14.21 0.11 -17.05
C ASN A 29 -14.03 1.15 -18.15
N ALA A 30 -13.06 2.07 -17.99
CA ALA A 30 -12.69 3.04 -19.01
C ALA A 30 -11.59 2.58 -19.98
N GLY A 31 -11.13 1.33 -19.86
CA GLY A 31 -10.16 0.68 -20.76
C GLY A 31 -8.68 0.87 -20.38
N ALA A 32 -8.38 1.37 -19.19
CA ALA A 32 -7.00 1.55 -18.74
C ALA A 32 -6.26 0.20 -18.65
N VAL A 33 -4.97 0.20 -19.00
CA VAL A 33 -4.11 -1.00 -18.92
C VAL A 33 -3.35 -1.10 -17.60
N GLY A 34 -3.35 -0.03 -16.81
CA GLY A 34 -2.74 -0.01 -15.49
C GLY A 34 -3.01 1.28 -14.74
N PHE A 35 -2.61 1.28 -13.47
CA PHE A 35 -3.03 2.29 -12.51
C PHE A 35 -1.87 2.76 -11.63
N ILE A 36 -1.81 4.06 -11.34
CA ILE A 36 -0.85 4.65 -10.41
C ILE A 36 -1.65 5.33 -9.31
N ALA A 37 -1.53 4.79 -8.10
CA ALA A 37 -2.17 5.30 -6.90
C ALA A 37 -1.15 6.09 -6.09
N ALA A 38 -1.29 7.41 -6.06
CA ALA A 38 -0.51 8.27 -5.17
C ALA A 38 -1.15 8.26 -3.77
N HIS A 39 -0.48 7.64 -2.80
CA HIS A 39 -0.93 7.52 -1.42
C HIS A 39 0.27 7.39 -0.48
N ASN A 40 0.17 8.00 0.71
CA ASN A 40 1.25 8.00 1.69
C ASN A 40 1.26 6.79 2.64
N ASP A 41 0.16 6.04 2.69
CA ASP A 41 0.09 4.80 3.47
C ASP A 41 0.25 3.57 2.55
N LEU A 42 1.01 2.58 3.00
CA LEU A 42 1.11 1.29 2.33
C LEU A 42 -0.10 0.44 2.74
N VAL A 43 -1.25 0.74 2.17
CA VAL A 43 -2.46 -0.07 2.36
C VAL A 43 -2.38 -1.24 1.38
N HIS A 44 -2.65 -2.46 1.88
CA HIS A 44 -2.79 -3.61 1.00
C HIS A 44 -3.97 -3.37 0.04
N VAL A 45 -3.64 -3.22 -1.24
CA VAL A 45 -4.62 -3.18 -2.33
C VAL A 45 -4.61 -4.57 -2.99
N LYS A 46 -5.79 -5.11 -3.30
CA LYS A 46 -5.91 -6.25 -4.23
C LYS A 46 -6.48 -5.71 -5.54
N PRO A 47 -5.65 -5.06 -6.37
CA PRO A 47 -6.17 -4.29 -7.48
C PRO A 47 -6.62 -5.20 -8.62
N SER A 48 -7.68 -4.79 -9.32
CA SER A 48 -8.17 -5.44 -10.54
C SER A 48 -7.29 -5.17 -11.78
N LEU A 49 -6.31 -4.26 -11.67
CA LEU A 49 -5.31 -3.93 -12.70
C LEU A 49 -3.90 -3.91 -12.08
N PRO A 50 -2.85 -4.07 -12.89
CA PRO A 50 -1.49 -3.73 -12.47
C PRO A 50 -1.46 -2.32 -11.88
N THR A 51 -1.28 -2.23 -10.56
CA THR A 51 -1.32 -0.98 -9.81
C THR A 51 0.02 -0.71 -9.15
N ILE A 52 0.47 0.53 -9.26
CA ILE A 52 1.69 1.01 -8.64
C ILE A 52 1.30 1.99 -7.55
N LEU A 53 1.71 1.69 -6.33
CA LEU A 53 1.56 2.59 -5.20
C LEU A 53 2.79 3.48 -5.11
N VAL A 54 2.58 4.79 -5.11
CA VAL A 54 3.65 5.80 -4.99
C VAL A 54 3.30 6.80 -3.90
N SER A 55 4.29 7.43 -3.27
CA SER A 55 4.01 8.54 -2.34
C SER A 55 3.42 9.75 -3.08
N TYR A 56 2.78 10.67 -2.36
CA TYR A 56 2.28 11.90 -2.99
C TYR A 56 3.39 12.71 -3.66
N GLU A 57 4.58 12.74 -3.07
CA GLU A 57 5.73 13.45 -3.64
C GLU A 57 6.12 12.90 -5.01
N VAL A 58 6.21 11.57 -5.13
CA VAL A 58 6.50 10.90 -6.41
C VAL A 58 5.32 11.08 -7.38
N GLY A 59 4.08 10.97 -6.90
CA GLY A 59 2.87 11.20 -7.70
C GLY A 59 2.83 12.61 -8.32
N SER A 60 3.14 13.64 -7.54
CA SER A 60 3.21 15.03 -8.03
C SER A 60 4.31 15.20 -9.07
N ALA A 61 5.47 14.56 -8.88
CA ALA A 61 6.55 14.57 -9.87
C ALA A 61 6.13 13.90 -11.20
N ILE A 62 5.36 12.79 -11.14
CA ILE A 62 4.83 12.11 -12.32
C ILE A 62 3.85 13.02 -13.08
N VAL A 63 2.93 13.69 -12.37
CA VAL A 63 2.00 14.66 -13.00
C VAL A 63 2.76 15.81 -13.65
N ALA A 64 3.77 16.35 -12.97
CA ALA A 64 4.61 17.41 -13.53
C ALA A 64 5.36 16.94 -14.80
N TYR A 65 5.81 15.68 -14.84
CA TYR A 65 6.42 15.09 -16.03
C TYR A 65 5.42 14.96 -17.20
N VAL A 66 4.20 14.49 -16.92
CA VAL A 66 3.11 14.36 -17.91
C VAL A 66 2.78 15.73 -18.51
N ASN A 67 2.64 16.76 -17.68
CA ASN A 67 2.28 18.11 -18.14
C ASN A 67 3.40 18.80 -18.94
N LYS A 68 4.66 18.41 -18.73
CA LYS A 68 5.82 18.99 -19.45
C LYS A 68 6.10 18.33 -20.80
N ARG A 69 5.57 17.13 -21.08
CA ARG A 69 5.86 16.35 -22.28
C ARG A 69 4.58 16.20 -23.11
N GLY A 70 4.66 16.47 -24.42
CA GLY A 70 3.51 16.28 -25.32
C GLY A 70 3.08 14.81 -25.47
N ILE A 71 4.00 13.85 -25.28
CA ILE A 71 3.72 12.41 -25.35
C ILE A 71 4.48 11.71 -24.21
N PRO A 72 3.93 11.62 -23.00
CA PRO A 72 4.58 10.93 -21.90
C PRO A 72 4.63 9.42 -22.19
N ARG A 73 5.81 8.83 -21.97
CA ARG A 73 6.00 7.37 -22.03
C ARG A 73 6.46 6.87 -20.67
N MET A 74 6.04 5.65 -20.32
CA MET A 74 6.43 4.94 -19.11
C MET A 74 6.84 3.52 -19.48
N GLN A 75 7.86 3.00 -18.79
CA GLN A 75 8.23 1.61 -18.84
C GLN A 75 8.19 1.06 -17.41
N LEU A 76 7.60 -0.12 -17.24
CA LEU A 76 7.60 -0.82 -15.98
C LEU A 76 8.65 -1.91 -16.01
N LYS A 77 9.52 -1.88 -15.01
CA LYS A 77 10.48 -2.93 -14.75
C LYS A 77 10.20 -3.45 -13.34
N VAL A 78 9.93 -4.75 -13.25
CA VAL A 78 9.79 -5.43 -11.97
C VAL A 78 11.19 -5.84 -11.54
N ASP A 79 11.78 -5.05 -10.65
CA ASP A 79 12.99 -5.43 -9.93
C ASP A 79 12.58 -5.78 -8.49
N GLN A 80 13.00 -6.94 -7.98
CA GLN A 80 12.79 -7.29 -6.58
C GLN A 80 13.78 -6.47 -5.73
N ILE A 81 13.33 -5.34 -5.21
CA ILE A 81 14.16 -4.40 -4.48
C ILE A 81 13.77 -4.45 -2.99
N CYS A 82 14.60 -5.10 -2.18
CA CYS A 82 14.61 -4.94 -0.72
C CYS A 82 15.55 -3.79 -0.34
N ASP A 83 15.23 -2.57 -0.75
CA ASP A 83 16.08 -1.41 -0.44
C ASP A 83 15.77 -0.89 0.97
N SER A 84 16.74 -1.01 1.88
CA SER A 84 16.62 -0.62 3.27
C SER A 84 16.39 0.88 3.45
N LYS A 85 16.66 1.69 2.41
CA LYS A 85 16.47 3.15 2.39
C LYS A 85 15.02 3.58 2.64
N TYR A 86 14.04 2.71 2.38
CA TYR A 86 12.62 3.00 2.54
C TYR A 86 12.01 2.40 3.83
N LEU A 87 12.82 1.73 4.65
CA LEU A 87 12.39 1.16 5.94
C LEU A 87 12.38 2.23 7.02
N THR A 88 11.42 3.14 6.96
CA THR A 88 11.13 4.02 8.10
C THR A 88 10.11 3.34 9.01
N ALA A 89 10.46 3.18 10.29
CA ALA A 89 9.58 2.62 11.30
C ALA A 89 8.42 3.60 11.58
N ARG A 90 7.29 3.40 10.89
CA ARG A 90 6.05 4.15 11.09
C ARG A 90 4.95 3.22 11.55
N ILE A 91 4.13 3.73 12.47
CA ILE A 91 2.91 3.04 12.88
C ILE A 91 1.85 3.24 11.78
N PRO A 92 1.35 2.16 11.16
CA PRO A 92 0.37 2.27 10.09
C PRO A 92 -0.96 2.82 10.62
N ARG A 93 -1.70 3.53 9.76
CA ARG A 93 -2.98 4.15 10.10
C ARG A 93 -4.04 3.16 10.61
N PHE A 94 -4.01 1.92 10.11
CA PHE A 94 -4.94 0.86 10.53
C PHE A 94 -4.65 0.31 11.94
N SER A 95 -3.47 0.58 12.52
CA SER A 95 -3.15 0.12 13.87
C SER A 95 -4.01 0.86 14.89
N SER A 96 -4.78 0.12 15.68
CA SER A 96 -5.52 0.69 16.81
C SER A 96 -4.58 1.42 17.76
N ARG A 97 -5.09 2.52 18.33
CA ARG A 97 -4.35 3.39 19.26
C ARG A 97 -5.09 3.45 20.58
N GLY A 98 -4.34 3.52 21.67
CA GLY A 98 -4.90 3.77 22.99
C GLY A 98 -5.33 5.24 23.16
N PRO A 99 -5.84 5.58 24.36
CA PRO A 99 -6.00 4.71 25.53
C PRO A 99 -7.11 3.66 25.37
N SER A 100 -7.02 2.56 26.14
CA SER A 100 -8.06 1.51 26.14
C SER A 100 -9.36 2.04 26.74
N SER A 101 -10.49 1.80 26.08
CA SER A 101 -11.81 2.18 26.61
C SER A 101 -12.22 1.38 27.84
N ILE A 102 -11.65 0.19 28.04
CA ILE A 102 -11.97 -0.70 29.16
C ILE A 102 -11.12 -0.34 30.39
N THR A 103 -9.84 -0.05 30.17
CA THR A 103 -8.87 0.27 31.23
C THR A 103 -8.02 1.48 30.83
N PRO A 104 -8.55 2.71 30.95
CA PRO A 104 -7.85 3.93 30.50
C PRO A 104 -6.55 4.20 31.27
N THR A 105 -6.43 3.70 32.49
CA THR A 105 -5.23 3.82 33.35
C THR A 105 -4.07 2.93 32.91
N ILE A 106 -4.32 1.90 32.09
CA ILE A 106 -3.29 1.01 31.54
C ILE A 106 -3.01 1.40 30.09
N LEU A 107 -1.76 1.77 29.81
CA LEU A 107 -1.35 2.15 28.45
C LEU A 107 -1.44 0.95 27.49
N LYS A 108 -2.05 1.16 26.33
CA LYS A 108 -2.11 0.20 25.22
C LYS A 108 -1.87 0.92 23.88
N PRO A 109 -1.34 0.22 22.85
CA PRO A 109 -0.79 -1.14 22.87
C PRO A 109 0.54 -1.25 23.64
N ASP A 110 0.95 -2.44 24.08
CA ASP A 110 2.17 -2.62 24.87
C ASP A 110 3.45 -2.65 24.03
N ILE A 111 3.38 -3.26 22.85
CA ILE A 111 4.53 -3.47 21.94
C ILE A 111 4.07 -3.39 20.49
N THR A 112 4.99 -3.04 19.59
CA THR A 112 4.78 -3.01 18.15
C THR A 112 5.80 -3.92 17.46
N ALA A 113 5.41 -4.48 16.33
CA ALA A 113 6.25 -5.37 15.51
C ALA A 113 5.90 -5.21 14.02
N PRO A 114 6.78 -5.67 13.11
CA PRO A 114 6.52 -5.60 11.66
C PRO A 114 5.20 -6.27 11.28
N GLY A 115 4.34 -5.53 10.59
CA GLY A 115 3.00 -6.00 10.19
C GLY A 115 2.47 -5.32 8.92
N VAL A 116 3.33 -4.64 8.16
CA VAL A 116 2.97 -4.00 6.89
C VAL A 116 3.78 -4.68 5.79
N ALA A 117 3.10 -5.07 4.71
CA ALA A 117 3.67 -5.78 3.56
C ALA A 117 4.52 -7.00 3.96
N VAL A 118 4.00 -7.81 4.89
CA VAL A 118 4.63 -9.05 5.34
C VAL A 118 4.36 -10.15 4.32
N MET A 119 5.41 -10.82 3.84
CA MET A 119 5.28 -11.99 2.98
C MET A 119 4.97 -13.22 3.83
N ALA A 120 3.86 -13.89 3.53
CA ALA A 120 3.38 -15.08 4.23
C ALA A 120 2.87 -16.14 3.25
N MET A 121 2.67 -17.37 3.73
CA MET A 121 2.08 -18.45 2.95
C MET A 121 0.55 -18.34 2.96
N GLY A 122 -0.06 -18.33 1.78
CA GLY A 122 -1.49 -18.37 1.56
C GLY A 122 -2.08 -19.77 1.70
N LEU A 123 -3.41 -19.85 1.61
CA LEU A 123 -4.15 -21.10 1.85
C LEU A 123 -3.93 -22.16 0.78
N ILE A 124 -3.50 -21.78 -0.42
CA ILE A 124 -3.26 -22.70 -1.55
C ILE A 124 -1.76 -22.87 -1.84
N GLY A 125 -0.89 -22.51 -0.88
CA GLY A 125 0.56 -22.70 -0.99
C GLY A 125 1.29 -21.59 -1.78
N GLU A 126 0.63 -20.46 -2.01
CA GLU A 126 1.17 -19.29 -2.69
C GLU A 126 1.76 -18.28 -1.69
N CYS A 127 2.88 -17.63 -2.03
CA CYS A 127 3.36 -16.51 -1.21
C CYS A 127 2.52 -15.26 -1.47
N VAL A 128 1.95 -14.69 -0.41
CA VAL A 128 1.13 -13.47 -0.43
C VAL A 128 1.79 -12.40 0.43
N MET A 129 1.76 -11.16 -0.04
CA MET A 129 2.09 -10.01 0.80
C MET A 129 0.80 -9.40 1.37
N ASP A 130 0.75 -9.24 2.68
CA ASP A 130 -0.43 -8.71 3.38
C ASP A 130 -0.01 -7.80 4.56
N SER A 131 -0.95 -7.04 5.11
CA SER A 131 -0.74 -6.06 6.18
C SER A 131 -1.82 -6.15 7.25
N GLY A 132 -1.43 -6.07 8.51
CA GLY A 132 -2.34 -6.06 9.64
C GLY A 132 -1.63 -6.32 10.95
N THR A 133 -2.28 -5.96 12.07
CA THR A 133 -1.78 -6.32 13.40
C THR A 133 -1.75 -7.83 13.60
N SER A 134 -2.61 -8.58 12.90
CA SER A 134 -2.57 -10.05 12.82
C SER A 134 -1.24 -10.59 12.29
N PHE A 135 -0.52 -9.83 11.47
CA PHE A 135 0.82 -10.19 10.99
C PHE A 135 1.93 -9.70 11.94
N SER A 136 1.68 -8.68 12.77
CA SER A 136 2.58 -8.29 13.87
C SER A 136 2.57 -9.30 15.03
N THR A 137 1.40 -9.88 15.36
CA THR A 137 1.24 -10.85 16.47
C THR A 137 2.21 -12.03 16.42
N PRO A 138 2.34 -12.79 15.31
CA PRO A 138 3.25 -13.94 15.26
C PRO A 138 4.73 -13.53 15.38
N HIS A 139 5.12 -12.32 14.96
CA HIS A 139 6.48 -11.82 15.17
C HIS A 139 6.80 -11.66 16.66
N VAL A 140 5.90 -11.06 17.44
CA VAL A 140 6.08 -10.93 18.89
C VAL A 140 6.06 -12.29 19.57
N ALA A 141 5.11 -13.17 19.20
CA ALA A 141 5.01 -14.50 19.76
C ALA A 141 6.29 -15.33 19.53
N ALA A 142 6.88 -15.25 18.34
CA ALA A 142 8.14 -15.92 18.03
C ALA A 142 9.30 -15.41 18.89
N ILE A 143 9.44 -14.10 19.05
CA ILE A 143 10.48 -13.51 19.90
C ILE A 143 10.31 -13.97 21.35
N VAL A 144 9.09 -13.93 21.88
CA VAL A 144 8.81 -14.40 23.25
C VAL A 144 9.12 -15.88 23.40
N ALA A 145 8.77 -16.71 22.41
CA ALA A 145 9.06 -18.15 22.42
C ALA A 145 10.57 -18.46 22.39
N MET A 146 11.39 -17.60 21.79
CA MET A 146 12.85 -17.74 21.79
C MET A 146 13.53 -17.22 23.06
N LEU A 147 12.82 -16.39 23.84
CA LEU A 147 13.34 -15.83 25.09
C LEU A 147 13.15 -16.76 26.30
N ILE A 148 12.27 -17.76 26.19
CA ILE A 148 11.96 -18.75 27.23
C ILE A 148 12.62 -20.10 26.92
#